data_AF-A0A0B6XU25-F1
#
_entry.id   AF-A0A0B6XU25-F1
#
_cell.length_a   1.000
_cell.length_b   1.000
_cell.length_c   1.000
_cell.angle_alpha   90.00
_cell.angle_beta   90.00
_cell.angle_gamma   90.00
#
_symmetry.space_group_name_H-M   'P 1'
#
loop_
_entity.id
_entity.type
_entity.pdbx_description
1 polymer ?
#
loop_
_entity_poly.entity_id
_entity_poly.type
_entity_poly.pdbx_seq_one_letter_code
_entity_poly.pdbx_strand_id
1 'polypeptide(L)' 'SMVAGYDKRGPALYMIDNEGRRLQLNMCSVGSGSLNAYGILDTCYKPKMTDEEDRKLGRRAIMHATYRDS' A
#
# COMPACT_ATOMS: atom_id res chain seq x y z
N SER A 1 -7.64 7.16 5.86
CA SER A 1 -6.20 7.51 5.96
C SER A 1 -5.35 6.30 6.29
N MET A 2 -4.03 6.40 6.08
CA MET A 2 -3.06 5.33 6.36
C MET A 2 -1.98 5.87 7.30
N VAL A 3 -1.54 5.05 8.25
CA VAL A 3 -0.43 5.34 9.16
C VAL A 3 0.60 4.23 9.03
N ALA A 4 1.79 4.57 8.55
CA ALA A 4 2.95 3.67 8.47
C ALA A 4 3.99 4.09 9.52
N GLY A 5 4.59 3.13 10.21
CA GLY A 5 5.62 3.41 11.20
C GLY A 5 6.46 2.20 11.54
N TYR A 6 7.54 2.46 12.27
CA TYR A 6 8.45 1.44 12.80
C TYR A 6 8.66 1.73 14.29
N ASP A 7 8.34 0.77 15.15
CA ASP A 7 8.54 0.89 16.60
C ASP A 7 9.38 -0.28 17.15
N LYS A 8 9.50 -0.39 18.49
CA LYS A 8 10.27 -1.46 19.15
C LYS A 8 9.75 -2.88 18.83
N ARG A 9 8.54 -3.02 18.30
CA ARG A 9 7.90 -4.28 17.89
C ARG A 9 8.07 -4.55 16.39
N GLY A 10 8.67 -3.62 15.65
CA GLY A 10 8.94 -3.74 14.22
C GLY A 10 8.07 -2.82 13.35
N PRO A 11 8.01 -3.09 12.03
CA PRO A 11 7.21 -2.31 11.10
C PRO A 11 5.71 -2.60 11.27
N ALA A 12 4.89 -1.55 11.23
CA ALA A 12 3.44 -1.67 11.26
C ALA A 12 2.76 -0.68 10.32
N LEU A 13 1.67 -1.13 9.72
CA LEU A 13 0.83 -0.34 8.82
C LEU A 13 -0.62 -0.45 9.27
N TYR A 14 -1.25 0.71 9.49
CA TYR A 14 -2.63 0.82 9.93
C TYR A 14 -3.47 1.59 8.93
N MET A 15 -4.60 1.02 8.55
CA MET A 15 -5.66 1.71 7.84
C MET A 15 -6.70 2.21 8.85
N ILE A 16 -7.02 3.49 8.74
CA ILE A 16 -7.97 4.19 9.61
C ILE A 16 -9.05 4.82 8.73
N ASP A 17 -10.31 4.48 8.98
CA ASP A 17 -11.47 5.06 8.28
C ASP A 17 -12.20 6.10 9.14
N ASN A 18 -13.15 6.81 8.52
CA ASN A 18 -13.94 7.84 9.19
C ASN A 18 -15.01 7.24 10.12
N GLU A 19 -15.23 5.92 10.07
CA GLU A 19 -16.13 5.18 10.95
C GLU A 19 -15.42 4.74 12.23
N GLY A 20 -14.15 5.12 12.41
CA GLY A 20 -13.34 4.80 13.58
C GLY A 20 -12.74 3.40 13.54
N ARG A 21 -12.80 2.68 12.41
CA ARG A 21 -12.12 1.40 12.28
C ARG A 21 -10.62 1.61 12.20
N ARG A 22 -9.87 0.75 12.89
CA ARG A 22 -8.41 0.66 12.83
C ARG A 22 -8.01 -0.77 12.50
N LEU A 23 -7.48 -0.97 11.30
CA LEU A 23 -7.09 -2.28 10.80
C LEU A 23 -5.58 -2.32 10.58
N GLN A 24 -4.90 -3.31 11.17
CA GLN A 24 -3.50 -3.57 10.90
C GLN A 24 -3.40 -4.43 9.64
N LEU A 25 -2.62 -3.99 8.67
CA LEU A 25 -2.47 -4.64 7.37
C LEU A 25 -0.97 -4.77 7.04
N ASN A 26 -0.63 -5.71 6.16
CA ASN A 26 0.72 -5.78 5.60
C ASN A 26 0.88 -4.89 4.36
N MET A 27 -0.25 -4.54 3.74
CA MET A 27 -0.32 -3.76 2.52
C MET A 27 -1.66 -3.04 2.49
N CYS A 28 -1.66 -1.77 2.10
CA CYS A 28 -2.90 -1.07 1.84
C CYS A 28 -2.75 0.00 0.77
N SER A 29 -3.86 0.29 0.11
CA SER A 29 -4.05 1.38 -0.83
C SER A 29 -5.34 2.10 -0.48
N VAL A 30 -5.32 3.44 -0.52
CA VAL A 30 -6.44 4.32 -0.13
C VAL A 30 -6.66 5.39 -1.20
N GLY A 31 -7.89 5.87 -1.36
CA GLY A 31 -8.28 6.86 -2.38
C GLY A 31 -9.03 6.27 -3.58
N SER A 32 -9.41 7.12 -4.55
CA SER A 32 -10.17 6.76 -5.75
C SER A 32 -9.45 5.73 -6.62
N GLY A 33 -8.15 5.91 -6.86
CA GLY A 33 -7.32 4.97 -7.60
C GLY A 33 -6.91 3.69 -6.85
N SER A 34 -7.43 3.47 -5.63
CA SER A 34 -6.95 2.40 -4.75
C SER A 34 -7.10 1.00 -5.34
N LEU A 35 -8.22 0.71 -6.00
CA LEU A 35 -8.49 -0.56 -6.68
C LEU A 35 -7.46 -0.88 -7.76
N ASN A 36 -7.04 0.13 -8.55
CA ASN A 36 -6.03 -0.06 -9.59
C ASN A 36 -4.65 -0.35 -8.98
N ALA A 37 -4.31 0.34 -7.88
CA ALA A 37 -3.08 0.07 -7.15
C ALA A 37 -3.08 -1.35 -6.54
N TYR A 38 -4.20 -1.81 -5.95
CA TYR A 38 -4.31 -3.18 -5.43
C TYR A 38 -4.07 -4.23 -6.51
N GLY A 39 -4.58 -4.05 -7.73
CA GLY A 39 -4.33 -5.02 -8.82
C GLY A 39 -2.85 -5.22 -9.16
N ILE A 40 -2.04 -4.16 -9.10
CA ILE A 40 -0.58 -4.26 -9.30
C ILE A 40 0.11 -4.84 -8.06
N LEU A 41 -0.29 -4.39 -6.89
CA LEU A 41 0.28 -4.84 -5.63
C LEU A 41 0.02 -6.34 -5.41
N ASP A 42 -1.21 -6.82 -5.56
CA ASP A 42 -1.58 -8.23 -5.37
C ASP A 42 -0.87 -9.17 -6.36
N THR A 43 -0.58 -8.70 -7.57
CA THR A 43 0.07 -9.51 -8.60
C THR A 43 1.59 -9.56 -8.47
N CYS A 44 2.21 -8.49 -7.95
CA CYS A 44 3.65 -8.31 -8.00
C CYS A 44 4.34 -8.31 -6.63
N TYR A 45 3.59 -8.18 -5.54
CA TYR A 45 4.13 -8.19 -4.18
C TYR A 45 4.67 -9.58 -3.81
N LYS A 46 5.84 -9.60 -3.15
CA LYS A 46 6.43 -10.80 -2.57
C LYS A 46 6.93 -10.48 -1.16
N PRO A 47 6.80 -11.39 -0.17
CA PRO A 47 7.22 -11.12 1.20
C PRO A 47 8.72 -10.84 1.42
N LYS A 48 9.58 -11.17 0.44
CA LYS A 48 11.04 -11.02 0.52
C LYS A 48 11.56 -10.40 -0.76
N MET A 49 11.29 -9.11 -0.95
CA MET A 49 11.81 -8.31 -2.05
C MET A 49 13.05 -7.56 -1.61
N THR A 50 13.87 -7.16 -2.57
CA THR A 50 14.94 -6.19 -2.34
C THR A 50 14.36 -4.78 -2.26
N ASP A 51 15.03 -3.86 -1.56
CA ASP A 51 14.62 -2.47 -1.44
C ASP A 51 14.34 -1.80 -2.80
N GLU A 52 15.10 -2.18 -3.83
CA GLU A 52 14.97 -1.67 -5.19
C GLU A 52 13.71 -2.21 -5.90
N GLU A 53 13.41 -3.50 -5.72
CA GLU A 53 12.19 -4.11 -6.25
C GLU A 53 10.94 -3.51 -5.58
N ASP A 54 10.97 -3.32 -4.27
CA ASP A 54 9.86 -2.72 -3.50
C ASP A 54 9.59 -1.27 -3.93
N ARG A 55 10.64 -0.46 -4.09
CA ARG A 55 10.51 0.91 -4.61
C ARG A 55 9.95 0.94 -6.02
N LYS A 56 10.39 0.04 -6.90
CA LYS A 56 9.87 -0.09 -8.27
C LYS A 56 8.40 -0.50 -8.26
N LEU A 57 8.03 -1.45 -7.41
CA LEU A 57 6.64 -1.90 -7.25
C LEU A 57 5.75 -0.74 -6.82
N GLY A 58 6.13 0.00 -5.77
CA GLY A 58 5.38 1.15 -5.29
C GLY A 58 5.19 2.22 -6.36
N ARG A 59 6.25 2.58 -7.09
CA ARG A 59 6.16 3.52 -8.21
C ARG A 59 5.21 3.04 -9.31
N ARG A 60 5.30 1.76 -9.69
CA ARG A 60 4.41 1.18 -10.71
C ARG A 60 2.95 1.20 -10.25
N ALA A 61 2.67 0.84 -8.99
CA ALA A 61 1.31 0.85 -8.45
C ALA A 61 0.69 2.24 -8.51
N ILE A 62 1.42 3.28 -8.10
CA ILE A 62 0.93 4.67 -8.19
C ILE A 62 0.77 5.12 -9.63
N MET A 63 1.76 4.87 -10.51
CA MET A 63 1.67 5.24 -11.93
C MET A 63 0.44 4.63 -12.62
N HIS A 64 0.16 3.34 -12.36
CA HIS A 64 -1.01 2.67 -12.93
C HIS A 64 -2.32 3.15 -12.31
N ALA A 65 -2.32 3.49 -11.02
CA ALA A 65 -3.46 4.13 -10.39
C ALA A 65 -3.75 5.48 -11.05
N THR A 66 -2.76 6.37 -11.16
CA THR A 66 -2.92 7.72 -11.77
C THR A 66 -3.19 7.70 -13.27
N TYR A 67 -2.81 6.65 -13.99
CA TYR A 67 -3.13 6.56 -15.43
C TYR A 67 -4.60 6.19 -15.68
N ARG A 68 -5.20 5.46 -14.74
CA ARG A 68 -6.59 5.00 -14.84
C ARG A 68 -7.57 5.83 -14.02
N ASP A 69 -7.08 6.44 -12.95
CA ASP A 69 -7.77 7.44 -12.15
C ASP A 69 -7.58 8.78 -12.87
N SER A 70 -8.70 9.42 -13.24
CA SER A 70 -8.80 10.40 -14.33
C SER A 70 -7.97 11.68 -14.15
#